data_AF-A0A368XG00-F1
#
_entry.id   AF-A0A368XG00-F1
#
_cell.length_a   1.000
_cell.length_b   1.000
_cell.length_c   1.000
_cell.angle_alpha   90.00
_cell.angle_beta   90.00
_cell.angle_gamma   90.00
#
_symmetry.space_group_name_H-M   'P 1'
#
loop_
_entity.id
_entity.type
_entity.pdbx_description
1 polymer ?
#
loop_
_entity_poly.entity_id
_entity_poly.type
_entity_poly.pdbx_seq_one_letter_code
_entity_poly.pdbx_strand_id
1 'polypeptide(L)'
;MRKLLAAAAMLFAGVLFSHAAVAQEKSKLDEVLARGKVVVGVSSESPPFGFVNEKGELAGFDIDVAKLIAKGLFGSDDPKHIEFVKQSSAARWENVNSGKVDFGIHVATILPDRVARVAFTRGYIDSSIVVIVKADSKFKTFADLNNDKVTTAILSTPVQADRAKQFFGKAKTTTLDSIGAQFTAVKGGRVDAAQLDEPVALWYASQNKDVRILEERMTAVTNNAIYMKQGDFKWWLALDTYVNEMRSGSMFNDYAASYKKWFGKDALNAKYYANPK
;
A
#
# COMPACT_ATOMS: atom_id res chain seq x y z
N MET A 1 -39.52 58.07 47.09
CA MET A 1 -38.64 56.88 47.06
C MET A 1 -39.17 55.97 45.97
N ARG A 2 -38.61 56.00 44.76
CA ARG A 2 -37.43 55.22 44.32
C ARG A 2 -37.73 53.71 44.22
N LYS A 3 -37.92 53.29 42.96
CA LYS A 3 -37.37 52.07 42.33
C LYS A 3 -37.83 50.70 42.87
N LEU A 4 -37.78 49.73 41.95
CA LEU A 4 -37.80 48.25 42.14
C LEU A 4 -39.21 47.64 42.10
N LEU A 5 -39.57 46.71 41.23
CA LEU A 5 -38.83 45.84 40.31
C LEU A 5 -39.81 45.37 39.22
N ALA A 6 -39.54 45.78 37.98
CA ALA A 6 -39.86 44.97 36.81
C ALA A 6 -38.66 44.03 36.59
N ALA A 7 -38.87 42.70 36.63
CA ALA A 7 -37.97 41.71 36.01
C ALA A 7 -38.40 40.28 36.37
N ALA A 8 -39.11 39.60 35.46
CA ALA A 8 -38.97 38.15 35.26
C ALA A 8 -39.58 37.70 33.90
N ALA A 9 -39.59 38.60 32.91
CA ALA A 9 -39.82 38.26 31.51
C ALA A 9 -38.51 38.56 30.77
N MET A 10 -38.03 37.61 29.97
CA MET A 10 -36.80 37.63 29.17
C MET A 10 -35.50 37.20 29.89
N LEU A 11 -35.31 35.88 30.00
CA LEU A 11 -33.98 35.25 30.02
C LEU A 11 -33.93 34.14 28.96
N PHE A 12 -34.29 34.49 27.72
CA PHE A 12 -33.80 33.80 26.52
C PHE A 12 -32.63 34.64 25.98
N ALA A 13 -31.59 34.80 26.81
CA ALA A 13 -30.34 35.41 26.37
C ALA A 13 -29.70 34.42 25.39
N GLY A 14 -29.62 34.83 24.13
CA GLY A 14 -29.13 34.04 23.03
C GLY A 14 -27.84 33.31 23.35
N VAL A 15 -27.91 31.98 23.35
CA VAL A 15 -26.76 31.18 22.94
C VAL A 15 -26.56 31.50 21.47
N LEU A 16 -25.77 32.54 21.21
CA LEU A 16 -25.08 32.70 19.95
C LEU A 16 -24.29 31.41 19.79
N PHE A 17 -24.86 30.45 19.05
CA PHE A 17 -24.07 29.44 18.39
C PHE A 17 -23.17 30.20 17.44
N SER A 18 -22.03 30.64 17.95
CA SER A 18 -20.83 30.83 17.16
C SER A 18 -20.57 29.47 16.53
N HIS A 19 -21.22 29.22 15.40
CA HIS A 19 -20.69 28.34 14.38
C HIS A 19 -19.37 28.99 14.00
N ALA A 20 -18.32 28.69 14.77
CA ALA A 20 -16.99 28.70 14.23
C ALA A 20 -17.12 27.79 13.01
N ALA A 21 -17.27 28.42 11.84
CA ALA A 21 -17.16 27.72 10.58
C ALA A 21 -15.80 27.04 10.68
N VAL A 22 -15.82 25.73 10.95
CA VAL A 22 -14.61 24.92 10.94
C VAL A 22 -14.10 25.13 9.53
N ALA A 23 -13.05 25.94 9.39
CA ALA A 23 -12.46 26.21 8.09
C ALA A 23 -12.07 24.84 7.56
N GLN A 24 -12.84 24.36 6.58
CA GLN A 24 -12.57 23.07 5.96
C GLN A 24 -11.18 23.18 5.36
N GLU A 25 -10.24 22.38 5.87
CA GLU A 25 -8.90 22.30 5.26
C GLU A 25 -9.10 22.09 3.76
N LYS A 26 -8.36 22.85 2.96
CA LYS A 26 -8.43 22.74 1.51
C LYS A 26 -8.11 21.29 1.14
N SER A 27 -9.01 20.66 0.41
CA SER A 27 -8.86 19.26 0.02
C SER A 27 -7.61 19.09 -0.85
N LYS A 28 -6.85 18.04 -0.58
CA LYS A 28 -5.70 17.58 -1.34
C LYS A 28 -6.03 17.40 -2.82
N LEU A 29 -7.25 16.97 -3.16
CA LEU A 29 -7.71 16.92 -4.56
C LEU A 29 -7.60 18.29 -5.25
N ASP A 30 -8.02 19.37 -4.58
CA ASP A 30 -8.01 20.71 -5.16
C ASP A 30 -6.57 21.23 -5.31
N GLU A 31 -5.69 20.88 -4.39
CA GLU A 31 -4.26 21.20 -4.49
C GLU A 31 -3.59 20.45 -5.63
N VAL A 32 -3.85 19.16 -5.78
CA VAL A 32 -3.31 18.30 -6.85
C VAL A 32 -3.76 18.82 -8.22
N LEU A 33 -5.05 19.12 -8.38
CA LEU A 33 -5.61 19.64 -9.63
C LEU A 33 -5.04 21.02 -9.96
N ALA A 34 -4.98 21.94 -8.98
CA ALA A 34 -4.42 23.27 -9.19
C ALA A 34 -2.92 23.24 -9.51
N ARG A 35 -2.18 22.31 -8.91
CA ARG A 35 -0.74 22.09 -9.17
C ARG A 35 -0.50 21.42 -10.52
N GLY A 36 -1.50 20.75 -11.09
CA GLY A 36 -1.39 20.03 -12.36
C GLY A 36 -0.57 18.75 -12.28
N LYS A 37 -0.23 18.26 -11.08
CA LYS A 37 0.45 16.97 -10.90
C LYS A 37 0.21 16.36 -9.52
N VAL A 38 0.22 15.03 -9.47
CA VAL A 38 0.15 14.23 -8.24
C VAL A 38 1.53 13.67 -7.88
N VAL A 39 1.90 13.74 -6.61
CA VAL A 39 3.15 13.23 -6.04
C VAL A 39 2.85 11.91 -5.33
N VAL A 40 3.40 10.81 -5.85
CA VAL A 40 3.06 9.45 -5.44
C VAL A 40 4.25 8.76 -4.79
N GLY A 41 4.05 8.32 -3.56
CA GLY A 41 5.03 7.54 -2.84
C GLY A 41 5.01 6.06 -3.23
N VAL A 42 6.14 5.52 -3.68
CA VAL A 42 6.23 4.15 -4.22
C VAL A 42 7.48 3.40 -3.75
N SER A 43 7.44 2.07 -3.88
CA SER A 43 8.61 1.21 -3.75
C SER A 43 9.58 1.39 -4.92
N SER A 44 10.88 1.16 -4.68
CA SER A 44 11.87 0.91 -5.73
C SER A 44 12.58 -0.45 -5.62
N GLU A 45 12.13 -1.32 -4.71
CA GLU A 45 12.81 -2.58 -4.36
C GLU A 45 11.85 -3.77 -4.15
N SER A 46 10.63 -3.69 -4.70
CA SER A 46 9.56 -4.67 -4.48
C SER A 46 8.95 -5.11 -5.81
N PRO A 47 9.70 -5.80 -6.69
CA PRO A 47 9.14 -6.32 -7.93
C PRO A 47 8.06 -7.38 -7.62
N PRO A 48 6.99 -7.49 -8.44
CA PRO A 48 6.73 -6.75 -9.68
C PRO A 48 5.98 -5.43 -9.46
N PHE A 49 5.83 -4.95 -8.22
CA PHE A 49 5.00 -3.79 -7.89
C PHE A 49 5.67 -2.45 -8.13
N GLY A 50 6.84 -2.24 -7.52
CA GLY A 50 7.60 -1.01 -7.67
C GLY A 50 9.09 -1.30 -7.51
N PHE A 51 9.82 -1.22 -8.60
CA PHE A 51 11.23 -1.55 -8.67
C PHE A 51 11.94 -0.76 -9.77
N VAL A 52 13.28 -0.74 -9.72
CA VAL A 52 14.10 -0.17 -10.80
C VAL A 52 14.43 -1.29 -11.79
N ASN A 53 14.03 -1.13 -13.05
CA ASN A 53 14.32 -2.10 -14.10
C ASN A 53 15.78 -2.02 -14.57
N GLU A 54 16.18 -2.91 -15.50
CA GLU A 54 17.54 -2.96 -16.04
C GLU A 54 17.98 -1.67 -16.76
N LYS A 55 17.02 -0.83 -17.18
CA LYS A 55 17.27 0.47 -17.80
C LYS A 55 17.46 1.60 -16.78
N GLY A 56 17.39 1.30 -15.48
CA GLY A 56 17.46 2.31 -14.42
C GLY A 56 16.14 3.08 -14.20
N GLU A 57 15.04 2.63 -14.80
CA GLU A 57 13.74 3.30 -14.74
C GLU A 57 12.84 2.67 -13.69
N LEU A 58 12.00 3.49 -13.07
CA LEU A 58 10.98 3.02 -12.15
C LEU A 58 9.85 2.31 -12.92
N ALA A 59 9.59 1.06 -12.57
CA ALA A 59 8.60 0.22 -13.21
C ALA A 59 7.87 -0.67 -12.20
N GLY A 60 6.73 -1.19 -12.61
CA GLY A 60 5.96 -2.17 -11.86
C GLY A 60 4.47 -1.88 -11.86
N PHE A 61 3.71 -2.81 -11.27
CA PHE A 61 2.26 -2.71 -11.20
C PHE A 61 1.75 -1.51 -10.40
N ASP A 62 2.39 -1.17 -9.28
CA ASP A 62 2.04 0.03 -8.48
C ASP A 62 2.30 1.31 -9.29
N ILE A 63 3.32 1.31 -10.15
CA ILE A 63 3.66 2.43 -11.03
C ILE A 63 2.60 2.59 -12.12
N ASP A 64 2.16 1.48 -12.72
CA ASP A 64 1.12 1.50 -13.75
C ASP A 64 -0.23 1.94 -13.13
N VAL A 65 -0.60 1.43 -11.95
CA VAL A 65 -1.82 1.88 -11.22
C VAL A 65 -1.77 3.37 -10.86
N ALA A 66 -0.62 3.87 -10.39
CA ALA A 66 -0.47 5.30 -10.10
C ALA A 66 -0.62 6.17 -11.37
N LYS A 67 -0.10 5.72 -12.51
CA LYS A 67 -0.29 6.40 -13.81
C LYS A 67 -1.76 6.42 -14.23
N LEU A 68 -2.50 5.33 -14.02
CA LEU A 68 -3.95 5.29 -14.30
C LEU A 68 -4.72 6.31 -13.47
N ILE A 69 -4.34 6.50 -12.21
CA ILE A 69 -4.93 7.54 -11.34
C ILE A 69 -4.60 8.93 -11.85
N ALA A 70 -3.34 9.20 -12.21
CA ALA A 70 -2.95 10.48 -12.79
C ALA A 70 -3.72 10.76 -14.09
N LYS A 71 -3.85 9.78 -14.98
CA LYS A 71 -4.70 9.86 -16.17
C LYS A 71 -6.14 10.21 -15.83
N GLY A 72 -6.72 9.55 -14.81
CA GLY A 72 -8.07 9.82 -14.35
C GLY A 72 -8.27 11.22 -13.75
N LEU A 73 -7.23 11.78 -13.12
CA LEU A 73 -7.24 13.14 -12.55
C LEU A 73 -7.13 14.24 -13.61
N PHE A 74 -6.33 14.02 -14.65
CA PHE A 74 -5.95 15.06 -15.60
C PHE A 74 -6.47 14.83 -17.03
N GLY A 75 -7.10 13.69 -17.30
CA GLY A 75 -7.58 13.30 -18.63
C GLY A 75 -6.47 13.02 -19.65
N SER A 76 -5.23 12.81 -19.19
CA SER A 76 -4.04 12.73 -20.04
C SER A 76 -2.98 11.81 -19.43
N ASP A 77 -2.28 11.06 -20.29
CA ASP A 77 -1.14 10.20 -19.94
C ASP A 77 0.21 10.97 -19.95
N ASP A 78 0.18 12.30 -20.01
CA ASP A 78 1.38 13.14 -20.04
C ASP A 78 2.18 12.97 -18.72
N PRO A 79 3.47 12.57 -18.80
CA PRO A 79 4.30 12.28 -17.62
C PRO A 79 4.47 13.49 -16.69
N LYS A 80 4.23 14.72 -17.13
CA LYS A 80 4.30 15.90 -16.25
C LYS A 80 3.27 15.87 -15.12
N HIS A 81 2.20 15.09 -15.27
CA HIS A 81 1.08 15.01 -14.32
C HIS A 81 1.36 14.09 -13.13
N ILE A 82 2.50 13.40 -13.10
CA ILE A 82 2.85 12.51 -12.02
C ILE A 82 4.32 12.65 -11.64
N GLU A 83 4.58 12.69 -10.34
CA GLU A 83 5.92 12.64 -9.77
C GLU A 83 6.02 11.46 -8.82
N PHE A 84 7.06 10.65 -8.94
CA PHE A 84 7.28 9.51 -8.06
C PHE A 84 8.33 9.81 -7.00
N VAL A 85 7.99 9.52 -5.75
CA VAL A 85 8.89 9.60 -4.60
C VAL A 85 9.19 8.17 -4.13
N LYS A 86 10.45 7.75 -4.31
CA LYS A 86 10.94 6.48 -3.76
C LYS A 86 10.95 6.57 -2.23
N GLN A 87 10.46 5.54 -1.56
CA GLN A 87 10.40 5.51 -0.10
C GLN A 87 10.55 4.10 0.43
N SER A 88 11.10 3.98 1.64
CA SER A 88 11.16 2.71 2.37
C SER A 88 9.80 2.36 2.97
N SER A 89 9.63 1.09 3.31
CA SER A 89 8.45 0.61 4.01
C SER A 89 8.26 1.22 5.40
N ALA A 90 9.36 1.59 6.08
CA ALA A 90 9.31 2.22 7.40
C ALA A 90 8.87 3.70 7.34
N ALA A 91 9.30 4.44 6.32
CA ALA A 91 9.06 5.88 6.19
C ALA A 91 7.69 6.24 5.58
N ARG A 92 7.01 5.29 4.93
CA ARG A 92 5.86 5.56 4.06
C ARG A 92 4.68 6.26 4.73
N TRP A 93 4.40 5.95 6.00
CA TRP A 93 3.30 6.55 6.75
C TRP A 93 3.59 8.02 7.08
N GLU A 94 4.83 8.30 7.46
CA GLU A 94 5.26 9.67 7.75
C GLU A 94 5.29 10.52 6.49
N ASN A 95 5.75 9.97 5.36
CA ASN A 95 5.79 10.70 4.10
C ASN A 95 4.41 11.19 3.64
N VAL A 96 3.35 10.43 3.90
CA VAL A 96 2.00 10.88 3.53
C VAL A 96 1.41 11.86 4.56
N ASN A 97 1.69 11.65 5.86
CA ASN A 97 1.18 12.51 6.92
C ASN A 97 1.84 13.90 6.93
N SER A 98 3.14 13.96 6.60
CA SER A 98 3.89 15.21 6.42
C SER A 98 3.57 15.93 5.10
N GLY A 99 2.83 15.30 4.18
CA GLY A 99 2.51 15.85 2.87
C GLY A 99 3.66 15.79 1.86
N LYS A 100 4.75 15.05 2.15
CA LYS A 100 5.82 14.77 1.18
C LYS A 100 5.31 14.03 -0.06
N VAL A 101 4.26 13.23 0.10
CA VAL A 101 3.51 12.61 -0.99
C VAL A 101 2.01 12.85 -0.80
N ASP A 102 1.26 12.96 -1.88
CA ASP A 102 -0.20 13.16 -1.83
C ASP A 102 -0.94 11.85 -1.51
N PHE A 103 -0.41 10.73 -2.00
CA PHE A 103 -0.80 9.38 -1.62
C PHE A 103 0.38 8.43 -1.81
N GLY A 104 0.28 7.21 -1.29
CA GLY A 104 1.24 6.16 -1.58
C GLY A 104 0.59 4.87 -2.05
N ILE A 105 1.31 4.17 -2.92
CA ILE A 105 0.99 2.83 -3.42
C ILE A 105 2.29 2.02 -3.39
N HIS A 106 2.38 1.11 -2.42
CA HIS A 106 3.63 0.42 -2.07
C HIS A 106 3.27 -0.88 -1.37
N VAL A 107 2.55 -1.77 -2.07
CA VAL A 107 2.20 -3.13 -1.59
C VAL A 107 1.65 -3.10 -0.14
N ALA A 108 0.79 -2.14 0.14
CA ALA A 108 0.44 -1.77 1.50
C ALA A 108 -0.83 -2.49 1.97
N THR A 109 -0.66 -3.55 2.77
CA THR A 109 -1.77 -4.32 3.32
C THR A 109 -2.62 -3.48 4.28
N ILE A 110 -3.94 -3.57 4.16
CA ILE A 110 -4.87 -2.95 5.11
C ILE A 110 -4.84 -3.76 6.42
N LEU A 111 -4.51 -3.11 7.55
CA LEU A 111 -4.50 -3.75 8.88
C LEU A 111 -5.00 -2.78 9.97
N PRO A 112 -5.57 -3.29 11.09
CA PRO A 112 -6.10 -2.47 12.18
C PRO A 112 -5.09 -1.46 12.77
N ASP A 113 -3.82 -1.84 12.93
CA ASP A 113 -2.79 -0.94 13.45
C ASP A 113 -2.47 0.19 12.45
N ARG A 114 -2.60 -0.08 11.15
CA ARG A 114 -2.27 0.85 10.08
C ARG A 114 -3.39 1.86 9.83
N VAL A 115 -4.65 1.45 9.95
CA VAL A 115 -5.80 2.36 9.79
C VAL A 115 -5.86 3.41 10.90
N ALA A 116 -5.17 3.22 12.02
CA ALA A 116 -5.00 4.25 13.04
C ALA A 116 -3.98 5.33 12.65
N ARG A 117 -3.18 5.13 11.58
CA ARG A 117 -2.06 6.01 11.19
C ARG A 117 -2.29 6.74 9.88
N VAL A 118 -3.03 6.12 8.96
CA VAL A 118 -3.32 6.61 7.60
C VAL A 118 -4.72 6.13 7.18
N ALA A 119 -5.32 6.80 6.20
CA ALA A 119 -6.52 6.29 5.53
C ALA A 119 -6.12 5.34 4.41
N PHE A 120 -7.01 4.40 4.07
CA PHE A 120 -6.85 3.48 2.95
C PHE A 120 -8.07 3.53 2.03
N THR A 121 -7.85 3.34 0.74
CA THR A 121 -8.92 2.96 -0.20
C THR A 121 -9.35 1.52 0.06
N ARG A 122 -10.37 1.06 -0.67
CA ARG A 122 -10.57 -0.37 -0.94
C ARG A 122 -9.33 -0.99 -1.59
N GLY A 123 -9.21 -2.31 -1.51
CA GLY A 123 -8.09 -3.04 -2.08
C GLY A 123 -8.04 -2.96 -3.61
N TYR A 124 -6.86 -2.71 -4.17
CA TYR A 124 -6.64 -2.80 -5.63
C TYR A 124 -6.11 -4.18 -6.04
N ILE A 125 -5.50 -4.93 -5.12
CA ILE A 125 -4.99 -6.28 -5.38
C ILE A 125 -5.01 -7.15 -4.14
N ASP A 126 -5.22 -8.44 -4.35
CA ASP A 126 -5.12 -9.49 -3.34
C ASP A 126 -3.67 -9.97 -3.19
N SER A 127 -3.24 -10.22 -1.96
CA SER A 127 -1.92 -10.75 -1.61
C SER A 127 -2.06 -11.75 -0.45
N SER A 128 -1.09 -12.64 -0.30
CA SER A 128 -0.89 -13.41 0.91
C SER A 128 0.58 -13.31 1.31
N ILE A 129 0.94 -13.83 2.48
CA ILE A 129 2.34 -13.87 2.91
C ILE A 129 2.83 -15.30 2.85
N VAL A 130 3.96 -15.48 2.18
CA VAL A 130 4.65 -16.76 2.02
C VAL A 130 6.09 -16.62 2.49
N VAL A 131 6.78 -17.75 2.57
CA VAL A 131 8.19 -17.81 2.92
C VAL A 131 9.01 -18.26 1.73
N ILE A 132 10.04 -17.50 1.41
CA ILE A 132 11.06 -17.86 0.43
C ILE A 132 12.28 -18.45 1.14
N VAL A 133 12.84 -19.49 0.57
CA VAL A 133 14.06 -20.20 1.01
C VAL A 133 14.96 -20.48 -0.20
N LYS A 134 16.21 -20.89 0.01
CA LYS A 134 17.03 -21.43 -1.08
C LYS A 134 16.42 -22.71 -1.65
N ALA A 135 16.54 -22.90 -2.95
CA ALA A 135 15.99 -24.05 -3.66
C ALA A 135 16.50 -25.39 -3.10
N ASP A 136 17.80 -25.46 -2.79
CA ASP A 136 18.51 -26.62 -2.24
C ASP A 136 18.37 -26.78 -0.71
N SER A 137 17.63 -25.89 -0.04
CA SER A 137 17.43 -25.98 1.40
C SER A 137 16.60 -27.21 1.80
N LYS A 138 16.85 -27.72 3.00
CA LYS A 138 16.09 -28.84 3.60
C LYS A 138 14.70 -28.47 4.11
N PHE A 139 14.37 -27.17 4.21
CA PHE A 139 13.15 -26.68 4.84
C PHE A 139 11.93 -26.94 3.96
N LYS A 140 10.93 -27.65 4.47
CA LYS A 140 9.68 -27.94 3.74
C LYS A 140 8.49 -27.24 4.38
N THR A 141 8.57 -27.01 5.68
CA THR A 141 7.50 -26.44 6.49
C THR A 141 8.01 -25.29 7.36
N PHE A 142 7.08 -24.49 7.90
CA PHE A 142 7.35 -23.46 8.89
C PHE A 142 7.90 -24.05 10.20
N ALA A 143 7.52 -25.29 10.54
CA ALA A 143 8.06 -25.99 11.70
C ALA A 143 9.58 -26.22 11.56
N ASP A 144 10.07 -26.53 10.35
CA ASP A 144 11.50 -26.71 10.10
C ASP A 144 12.30 -25.41 10.32
N LEU A 145 11.64 -24.25 10.19
CA LEU A 145 12.23 -22.93 10.37
C LEU A 145 12.21 -22.44 11.82
N ASN A 146 11.37 -23.00 12.69
CA ASN A 146 11.26 -22.59 14.09
C ASN A 146 12.35 -23.24 14.98
N ASN A 147 13.62 -22.95 14.68
CA ASN A 147 14.79 -23.57 15.28
C ASN A 147 15.89 -22.52 15.54
N ASP A 148 16.64 -22.63 16.64
CA ASP A 148 17.68 -21.67 17.05
C ASP A 148 18.91 -21.61 16.13
N LYS A 149 19.08 -22.60 15.26
CA LYS A 149 20.07 -22.63 14.19
C LYS A 149 19.62 -21.92 12.91
N VAL A 150 18.34 -21.56 12.81
CA VAL A 150 17.76 -20.88 11.64
C VAL A 150 17.80 -19.37 11.86
N THR A 151 18.13 -18.64 10.80
CA THR A 151 18.02 -17.17 10.75
C THR A 151 17.00 -16.77 9.71
N THR A 152 15.97 -16.04 10.13
CA THR A 152 14.94 -15.48 9.24
C THR A 152 15.15 -13.99 9.04
N ALA A 153 14.95 -13.49 7.82
CA ALA A 153 14.97 -12.07 7.53
C ALA A 153 13.57 -11.45 7.64
N ILE A 154 13.50 -10.30 8.31
CA ILE A 154 12.29 -9.46 8.36
C ILE A 154 12.60 -8.05 7.85
N LEU A 155 11.57 -7.39 7.35
CA LEU A 155 11.57 -5.96 7.10
C LEU A 155 11.50 -5.20 8.43
N SER A 156 12.13 -4.02 8.49
CA SER A 156 12.05 -3.09 9.64
C SER A 156 10.64 -2.50 9.83
N THR A 157 9.68 -3.36 10.19
CA THR A 157 8.27 -3.03 10.43
C THR A 157 7.72 -3.91 11.57
N PRO A 158 6.85 -3.37 12.45
CA PRO A 158 6.28 -4.14 13.55
C PRO A 158 5.56 -5.42 13.11
N VAL A 159 4.76 -5.33 12.04
CA VAL A 159 3.96 -6.46 11.55
C VAL A 159 4.81 -7.67 11.14
N GLN A 160 5.97 -7.47 10.49
CA GLN A 160 6.84 -8.61 10.16
C GLN A 160 7.55 -9.15 11.41
N ALA A 161 7.93 -8.30 12.35
CA ALA A 161 8.52 -8.73 13.62
C ALA A 161 7.54 -9.59 14.44
N ASP A 162 6.28 -9.16 14.55
CA ASP A 162 5.23 -9.90 15.25
C ASP A 162 4.95 -11.24 14.57
N ARG A 163 4.86 -11.25 13.24
CA ARG A 163 4.67 -12.48 12.47
C ARG A 163 5.86 -13.45 12.61
N ALA A 164 7.09 -12.95 12.58
CA ALA A 164 8.27 -13.78 12.80
C ALA A 164 8.29 -14.37 14.21
N LYS A 165 7.93 -13.59 15.23
CA LYS A 165 7.79 -14.07 16.61
C LYS A 165 6.71 -15.16 16.74
N GLN A 166 5.58 -14.98 16.06
CA GLN A 166 4.46 -15.91 16.08
C GLN A 166 4.79 -17.26 15.43
N PHE A 167 5.42 -17.26 14.26
CA PHE A 167 5.69 -18.48 13.48
C PHE A 167 7.06 -19.10 13.77
N PHE A 168 8.07 -18.27 14.07
CA PHE A 168 9.49 -18.64 14.17
C PHE A 168 10.14 -18.16 15.47
N GLY A 169 9.41 -18.16 16.59
CA GLY A 169 9.87 -17.60 17.87
C GLY A 169 11.17 -18.19 18.45
N LYS A 170 11.64 -19.34 17.96
CA LYS A 170 12.95 -19.92 18.30
C LYS A 170 14.07 -19.54 17.34
N ALA A 171 13.74 -19.08 16.13
CA ALA A 171 14.71 -18.69 15.13
C ALA A 171 15.37 -17.35 15.47
N LYS A 172 16.59 -17.15 14.98
CA LYS A 172 17.21 -15.83 14.97
C LYS A 172 16.52 -14.96 13.93
N THR A 173 16.49 -13.66 14.16
CA THR A 173 15.92 -12.69 13.22
C THR A 173 16.97 -11.67 12.80
N THR A 174 17.08 -11.44 11.49
CA THR A 174 17.84 -10.33 10.92
C THR A 174 16.87 -9.30 10.35
N THR A 175 16.95 -8.07 10.83
CA THR A 175 16.16 -6.95 10.30
C THR A 175 16.87 -6.33 9.10
N LEU A 176 16.13 -6.11 8.02
CA LEU A 176 16.58 -5.49 6.78
C LEU A 176 15.63 -4.37 6.36
N ASP A 177 16.13 -3.43 5.57
CA ASP A 177 15.41 -2.19 5.27
C ASP A 177 14.51 -2.28 4.03
N SER A 178 14.70 -3.30 3.18
CA SER A 178 13.94 -3.49 1.94
C SER A 178 13.63 -4.95 1.64
N ILE A 179 12.58 -5.17 0.86
CA ILE A 179 12.20 -6.50 0.36
C ILE A 179 13.31 -7.07 -0.55
N GLY A 180 13.91 -6.24 -1.40
CA GLY A 180 15.09 -6.61 -2.19
C GLY A 180 16.26 -7.09 -1.33
N ALA A 181 16.52 -6.44 -0.20
CA ALA A 181 17.55 -6.89 0.74
C ALA A 181 17.20 -8.24 1.39
N GLN A 182 15.94 -8.46 1.79
CA GLN A 182 15.48 -9.77 2.29
C GLN A 182 15.70 -10.89 1.28
N PHE A 183 15.30 -10.65 0.03
CA PHE A 183 15.49 -11.61 -1.06
C PHE A 183 16.97 -11.93 -1.28
N THR A 184 17.82 -10.91 -1.45
CA THR A 184 19.27 -11.09 -1.68
C THR A 184 19.94 -11.84 -0.53
N ALA A 185 19.51 -11.60 0.72
CA ALA A 185 20.04 -12.30 1.88
C ALA A 185 19.72 -13.81 1.85
N VAL A 186 18.50 -14.20 1.44
CA VAL A 186 18.13 -15.61 1.26
C VAL A 186 18.89 -16.23 0.10
N LYS A 187 18.89 -15.56 -1.06
CA LYS A 187 19.57 -16.02 -2.28
C LYS A 187 21.06 -16.33 -2.01
N GLY A 188 21.74 -15.38 -1.35
CA GLY A 188 23.14 -15.49 -0.95
C GLY A 188 23.41 -16.42 0.23
N GLY A 189 22.39 -16.98 0.88
CA GLY A 189 22.55 -17.88 2.04
C GLY A 189 23.01 -17.19 3.32
N ARG A 190 22.90 -15.86 3.42
CA ARG A 190 23.17 -15.10 4.65
C ARG A 190 22.09 -15.34 5.70
N VAL A 191 20.86 -15.61 5.26
CA VAL A 191 19.73 -16.04 6.08
C VAL A 191 19.07 -17.25 5.42
N ASP A 192 18.39 -18.06 6.21
CA ASP A 192 17.77 -19.31 5.74
C ASP A 192 16.43 -19.06 5.03
N ALA A 193 15.69 -18.04 5.47
CA ALA A 193 14.34 -17.77 5.00
C ALA A 193 13.97 -16.29 5.12
N ALA A 194 13.02 -15.84 4.30
CA ALA A 194 12.38 -14.53 4.45
C ALA A 194 10.87 -14.62 4.19
N GLN A 195 10.10 -13.85 4.96
CA GLN A 195 8.67 -13.68 4.71
C GLN A 195 8.45 -12.57 3.68
N LEU A 196 7.67 -12.83 2.63
CA LEU A 196 7.40 -11.88 1.54
C LEU A 196 5.92 -11.95 1.14
N ASP A 197 5.41 -10.88 0.52
CA ASP A 197 4.16 -10.91 -0.23
C ASP A 197 4.26 -11.97 -1.36
N GLU A 198 3.23 -12.81 -1.49
CA GLU A 198 3.18 -13.93 -2.43
C GLU A 198 3.45 -13.49 -3.88
N PRO A 199 2.86 -12.41 -4.41
CA PRO A 199 3.19 -11.97 -5.76
C PRO A 199 4.66 -11.54 -5.93
N VAL A 200 5.28 -11.01 -4.87
CA VAL A 200 6.71 -10.66 -4.86
C VAL A 200 7.57 -11.93 -4.86
N ALA A 201 7.24 -12.89 -3.99
CA ALA A 201 7.95 -14.16 -3.90
C ALA A 201 7.85 -14.96 -5.21
N LEU A 202 6.66 -15.01 -5.83
CA LEU A 202 6.42 -15.65 -7.12
C LEU A 202 7.23 -15.00 -8.23
N TRP A 203 7.29 -13.68 -8.26
CA TRP A 203 8.13 -12.97 -9.22
C TRP A 203 9.61 -13.35 -9.04
N TYR A 204 10.13 -13.28 -7.81
CA TYR A 204 11.52 -13.65 -7.53
C TYR A 204 11.81 -15.10 -7.93
N ALA A 205 10.96 -16.05 -7.54
CA ALA A 205 11.13 -17.46 -7.88
C ALA A 205 11.05 -17.70 -9.40
N SER A 206 10.22 -16.95 -10.14
CA SER A 206 10.15 -17.05 -11.61
C SER A 206 11.44 -16.64 -12.31
N GLN A 207 12.18 -15.70 -11.72
CA GLN A 207 13.42 -15.14 -12.28
C GLN A 207 14.68 -15.82 -11.74
N ASN A 208 14.56 -16.61 -10.67
CA ASN A 208 15.70 -17.12 -9.90
C ASN A 208 15.45 -18.58 -9.50
N LYS A 209 16.11 -19.52 -10.19
CA LYS A 209 15.98 -20.97 -9.93
C LYS A 209 16.64 -21.44 -8.63
N ASP A 210 17.42 -20.58 -7.98
CA ASP A 210 18.16 -20.84 -6.75
C ASP A 210 17.35 -20.54 -5.47
N VAL A 211 16.11 -20.11 -5.62
CA VAL A 211 15.15 -19.93 -4.53
C VAL A 211 13.85 -20.68 -4.82
N ARG A 212 13.10 -20.99 -3.78
CA ARG A 212 11.74 -21.52 -3.88
C ARG A 212 10.87 -21.01 -2.74
N ILE A 213 9.56 -21.11 -2.93
CA ILE A 213 8.54 -20.72 -1.95
C ILE A 213 8.10 -21.99 -1.21
N LEU A 214 7.90 -21.90 0.11
CA LEU A 214 7.24 -22.95 0.87
C LEU A 214 5.74 -22.99 0.53
N GLU A 215 5.13 -24.17 0.55
CA GLU A 215 3.71 -24.33 0.19
C GLU A 215 2.76 -23.67 1.22
N GLU A 216 3.19 -23.60 2.48
CA GLU A 216 2.45 -22.98 3.56
C GLU A 216 2.38 -21.45 3.40
N ARG A 217 1.24 -20.89 3.82
CA ARG A 217 0.99 -19.44 3.87
C ARG A 217 0.95 -18.97 5.31
N MET A 218 1.58 -17.83 5.59
CA MET A 218 1.55 -17.21 6.91
C MET A 218 0.26 -16.41 7.15
N THR A 219 -0.47 -16.08 6.08
CA THR A 219 -1.74 -15.36 6.16
C THR A 219 -2.76 -15.95 5.19
N ALA A 220 -4.04 -15.74 5.48
CA ALA A 220 -5.07 -15.82 4.46
C ALA A 220 -4.84 -14.75 3.36
N VAL A 221 -5.69 -14.76 2.34
CA VAL A 221 -5.72 -13.67 1.36
C VAL A 221 -6.06 -12.36 2.08
N THR A 222 -5.27 -11.34 1.80
CA THR A 222 -5.36 -9.98 2.32
C THR A 222 -5.37 -9.00 1.14
N ASN A 223 -5.75 -7.75 1.41
CA ASN A 223 -5.83 -6.72 0.37
C ASN A 223 -4.76 -5.66 0.55
N ASN A 224 -4.06 -5.34 -0.54
CA ASN A 224 -3.21 -4.16 -0.63
C ASN A 224 -4.02 -3.00 -1.21
N ALA A 225 -3.82 -1.81 -0.63
CA ALA A 225 -4.57 -0.61 -0.95
C ALA A 225 -3.67 0.62 -1.10
N ILE A 226 -4.25 1.67 -1.67
CA ILE A 226 -3.66 3.00 -1.68
C ILE A 226 -3.87 3.61 -0.32
N TYR A 227 -2.86 4.32 0.20
CA TYR A 227 -2.97 5.04 1.46
C TYR A 227 -2.76 6.54 1.29
N MET A 228 -3.44 7.31 2.14
CA MET A 228 -3.37 8.77 2.16
C MET A 228 -3.42 9.30 3.60
N LYS A 229 -3.12 10.59 3.77
CA LYS A 229 -3.33 11.31 5.02
C LYS A 229 -4.82 11.26 5.39
N GLN A 230 -5.11 11.07 6.67
CA GLN A 230 -6.48 11.05 7.19
C GLN A 230 -7.09 12.46 7.21
N GLY A 231 -8.42 12.54 7.27
CA GLY A 231 -9.16 13.79 7.47
C GLY A 231 -9.66 14.47 6.19
N ASP A 232 -9.26 13.98 5.01
CA ASP A 232 -9.71 14.50 3.72
C ASP A 232 -10.63 13.51 3.00
N PHE A 233 -11.94 13.63 3.26
CA PHE A 233 -12.94 12.76 2.64
C PHE A 233 -13.02 12.93 1.13
N LYS A 234 -12.84 14.15 0.60
CA LYS A 234 -12.92 14.43 -0.83
C LYS A 234 -11.77 13.75 -1.57
N TRP A 235 -10.56 13.82 -1.03
CA TRP A 235 -9.41 13.12 -1.59
C TRP A 235 -9.51 11.60 -1.47
N TRP A 236 -9.91 11.10 -0.30
CA TRP A 236 -10.15 9.68 -0.09
C TRP A 236 -11.18 9.12 -1.09
N LEU A 237 -12.32 9.79 -1.23
CA LEU A 237 -13.40 9.36 -2.13
C LEU A 237 -12.95 9.34 -3.58
N ALA A 238 -12.18 10.33 -4.02
CA ALA A 238 -11.63 10.35 -5.38
C ALA A 238 -10.74 9.13 -5.63
N LEU A 239 -9.76 8.89 -4.75
CA LEU A 239 -8.84 7.76 -4.89
C LEU A 239 -9.56 6.41 -4.79
N ASP A 240 -10.49 6.26 -3.86
CA ASP A 240 -11.30 5.05 -3.70
C ASP A 240 -12.21 4.79 -4.92
N THR A 241 -12.71 5.86 -5.55
CA THR A 241 -13.49 5.77 -6.79
C THR A 241 -12.62 5.30 -7.96
N TYR A 242 -11.40 5.82 -8.12
CA TYR A 242 -10.49 5.32 -9.16
C TYR A 242 -10.14 3.84 -8.94
N VAL A 243 -9.94 3.41 -7.69
CA VAL A 243 -9.73 1.98 -7.40
C VAL A 243 -10.95 1.16 -7.79
N ASN A 244 -12.18 1.63 -7.50
CA ASN A 244 -13.39 0.97 -7.97
C ASN A 244 -13.45 0.90 -9.50
N GLU A 245 -13.14 2.00 -10.18
CA GLU A 245 -13.17 2.06 -11.64
C GLU A 245 -12.16 1.13 -12.29
N MET A 246 -10.97 0.97 -11.69
CA MET A 246 -9.96 0.00 -12.13
C MET A 246 -10.36 -1.44 -11.86
N ARG A 247 -11.12 -1.69 -10.78
CA ARG A 247 -11.49 -3.05 -10.36
C ARG A 247 -12.72 -3.59 -11.06
N SER A 248 -13.66 -2.73 -11.44
CA SER A 248 -14.94 -3.14 -12.02
C SER A 248 -15.56 -2.13 -12.99
N GLY A 249 -14.95 -0.96 -13.12
CA GLY A 249 -15.49 0.16 -13.88
C GLY A 249 -14.86 0.35 -15.25
N SER A 250 -14.98 1.56 -15.77
CA SER A 250 -14.51 1.95 -17.09
C SER A 250 -12.99 1.80 -17.28
N MET A 251 -12.22 1.82 -16.20
CA MET A 251 -10.75 1.68 -16.21
C MET A 251 -10.29 0.22 -16.09
N PHE A 252 -11.21 -0.75 -16.03
CA PHE A 252 -10.87 -2.17 -15.81
C PHE A 252 -9.95 -2.73 -16.88
N ASN A 253 -10.14 -2.40 -18.16
CA ASN A 253 -9.34 -2.95 -19.24
C ASN A 253 -7.86 -2.53 -19.13
N ASP A 254 -7.59 -1.27 -18.80
CA ASP A 254 -6.22 -0.76 -18.62
C ASP A 254 -5.56 -1.37 -17.37
N TYR A 255 -6.33 -1.50 -16.29
CA TYR A 255 -5.91 -2.21 -15.08
C TYR A 255 -5.59 -3.69 -15.37
N ALA A 256 -6.47 -4.38 -16.09
CA ALA A 256 -6.33 -5.80 -16.44
C ALA A 256 -5.14 -6.05 -17.37
N ALA A 257 -4.89 -5.15 -18.33
CA ALA A 257 -3.70 -5.19 -19.17
C ALA A 257 -2.42 -5.07 -18.33
N SER A 258 -2.40 -4.13 -17.39
CA SER A 258 -1.29 -3.96 -16.44
C SER A 258 -1.11 -5.20 -15.56
N TYR A 259 -2.21 -5.75 -15.03
CA TYR A 259 -2.18 -6.94 -14.20
C TYR A 259 -1.63 -8.16 -14.97
N LYS A 260 -2.08 -8.38 -16.20
CA LYS A 260 -1.58 -9.46 -17.06
C LYS A 260 -0.09 -9.29 -17.39
N LYS A 261 0.34 -8.06 -17.69
CA LYS A 261 1.75 -7.73 -17.95
C LYS A 261 2.65 -8.10 -16.77
N TRP A 262 2.23 -7.83 -15.54
CA TRP A 262 3.07 -8.01 -14.35
C TRP A 262 2.95 -9.38 -13.68
N PHE A 263 1.80 -10.05 -13.79
CA PHE A 263 1.54 -11.30 -13.09
C PHE A 263 1.31 -12.51 -14.02
N GLY A 264 1.29 -12.30 -15.35
CA GLY A 264 1.13 -13.38 -16.34
C GLY A 264 -0.23 -14.09 -16.32
N LYS A 265 -1.18 -13.58 -15.54
CA LYS A 265 -2.53 -14.14 -15.36
C LYS A 265 -3.56 -13.03 -15.52
N ASP A 266 -4.77 -13.40 -15.92
CA ASP A 266 -5.85 -12.43 -16.05
C ASP A 266 -6.31 -11.95 -14.67
N ALA A 267 -6.68 -10.66 -14.57
CA ALA A 267 -7.27 -10.10 -13.36
C ALA A 267 -8.59 -10.82 -13.05
N LEU A 268 -8.91 -11.00 -11.76
CA LEU A 268 -10.18 -11.58 -11.36
C LEU A 268 -11.34 -10.75 -11.92
N ASN A 269 -12.29 -11.42 -12.56
CA ASN A 269 -13.35 -10.81 -13.37
C ASN A 269 -14.19 -9.78 -12.59
N ALA A 270 -14.30 -8.56 -13.13
CA ALA A 270 -15.52 -7.77 -13.03
C ALA A 270 -15.76 -7.06 -14.37
N LYS A 271 -16.76 -7.53 -15.12
CA LYS A 271 -17.18 -6.93 -16.39
C LYS A 271 -17.73 -5.53 -16.12
N TYR A 272 -17.16 -4.49 -16.74
CA TYR A 272 -17.81 -3.18 -16.78
C TYR A 272 -18.91 -3.13 -17.85
N TYR A 273 -18.56 -3.52 -19.09
CA TYR A 273 -19.55 -3.76 -20.14
C TYR A 273 -19.95 -5.23 -20.14
N ALA A 274 -21.25 -5.50 -20.00
CA ALA A 274 -21.76 -6.86 -19.82
C ALA A 274 -21.50 -7.81 -21.00
N ASN A 275 -21.24 -7.31 -22.20
CA ASN A 275 -20.78 -8.03 -23.40
C ASN A 275 -20.50 -7.00 -24.51
N PRO A 276 -19.27 -6.84 -25.04
CA PRO A 276 -19.10 -6.28 -26.37
C PRO A 276 -19.48 -7.36 -27.39
N LYS A 277 -20.40 -7.04 -28.31
CA LYS A 277 -20.61 -7.82 -29.54
C LYS A 277 -19.36 -7.79 -30.40
#